data_AF-A0A8B6EUG2-F1
#
_entry.id   AF-A0A8B6EUG2-F1
#
_cell.length_a   1.000
_cell.length_b   1.000
_cell.length_c   1.000
_cell.angle_alpha   90.00
_cell.angle_beta   90.00
_cell.angle_gamma   90.00
#
_symmetry.space_group_name_H-M   'P 1'
#
loop_
_entity.id
_entity.type
_entity.pdbx_description
1 polymer ?
#
loop_
_entity_poly.entity_id
_entity_poly.type
_entity_poly.pdbx_seq_one_letter_code
_entity_poly.pdbx_strand_id
1 'polypeptide(L)'
;MKNVDGYIVAFRKTVPSTAEYHRCVIHDNSMTSHYKEGLQFGMTYQVKVAAYNSLGCGQFTLPKLFVFHGKDASKRRKLNRKLKFKTKIS
;
A
#
# COMPACT_ATOMS: atom_id res chain seq x y z
N MET A 1 -8.92 21.04 12.31
CA MET A 1 -8.94 19.79 11.52
C MET A 1 -7.55 19.64 10.92
N LYS A 2 -6.77 18.60 11.28
CA LYS A 2 -5.43 18.43 10.71
C LYS A 2 -5.60 18.00 9.25
N ASN A 3 -5.40 18.92 8.31
CA ASN A 3 -5.41 18.58 6.89
C ASN A 3 -4.27 17.59 6.61
N VAL A 4 -4.62 16.49 5.98
CA VAL A 4 -3.67 15.50 5.48
C VAL A 4 -3.24 15.96 4.10
N ASP A 5 -1.93 16.07 3.87
CA ASP A 5 -1.39 16.45 2.56
C ASP A 5 -1.17 15.22 1.66
N GLY A 6 -1.04 14.04 2.28
CA GLY A 6 -0.91 12.78 1.55
C GLY A 6 -0.57 11.60 2.44
N TYR A 7 0.02 10.58 1.83
CA TYR A 7 0.33 9.31 2.49
C TYR A 7 1.77 8.85 2.23
N ILE A 8 2.35 8.18 3.21
CA ILE A 8 3.60 7.45 3.08
C ILE A 8 3.28 5.97 3.13
N VAL A 9 3.55 5.27 2.03
CA VAL A 9 3.48 3.81 1.95
C VAL A 9 4.88 3.26 2.16
N ALA A 10 5.07 2.48 3.22
CA ALA A 10 6.32 1.79 3.49
C ALA A 10 6.14 0.30 3.24
N PHE A 11 7.03 -0.29 2.45
CA PHE A 11 7.01 -1.72 2.13
C PHE A 11 8.40 -2.35 2.19
N ARG A 12 8.47 -3.65 2.52
CA ARG A 12 9.70 -4.47 2.48
C ARG A 12 9.37 -5.92 2.20
N LYS A 13 10.34 -6.68 1.70
CA LYS A 13 10.24 -8.15 1.67
C LYS A 13 10.21 -8.68 3.12
N THR A 14 9.45 -9.74 3.36
CA THR A 14 9.50 -10.44 4.66
C THR A 14 10.72 -11.37 4.76
N VAL A 15 11.29 -11.74 3.62
CA VAL A 15 12.48 -12.58 3.52
C VAL A 15 13.51 -11.86 2.63
N PRO A 16 14.69 -11.52 3.17
CA PRO A 16 15.10 -11.67 4.57
C PRO A 16 14.30 -10.73 5.50
N SER A 17 14.08 -11.12 6.76
CA SER A 17 13.30 -10.33 7.74
C SER A 17 14.00 -9.04 8.17
N THR A 18 15.30 -8.96 7.88
CA THR A 18 16.17 -7.80 8.10
C THR A 18 16.07 -6.76 6.98
N ALA A 19 15.30 -7.01 5.92
CA ALA A 19 15.14 -6.05 4.83
C ALA A 19 14.61 -4.70 5.34
N GLU A 20 15.19 -3.60 4.85
CA GLU A 20 14.75 -2.25 5.15
C GLU A 20 13.45 -1.88 4.42
N TYR A 21 12.67 -1.00 5.05
CA TYR A 21 11.47 -0.43 4.45
C TYR A 21 11.82 0.60 3.38
N HIS A 22 11.37 0.32 2.17
CA HIS A 22 11.32 1.30 1.09
C HIS A 22 10.07 2.16 1.29
N ARG A 23 10.21 3.48 1.13
CA ARG A 23 9.12 4.45 1.30
C ARG A 23 8.71 5.04 -0.04
N CYS A 24 7.41 5.18 -0.24
CA CYS A 24 6.82 5.90 -1.35
C CYS A 24 5.90 6.98 -0.78
N VAL A 25 6.12 8.23 -1.21
CA VAL A 25 5.30 9.37 -0.82
C VAL A 25 4.25 9.60 -1.90
N ILE A 26 3.00 9.72 -1.48
CA ILE A 26 1.84 9.99 -2.31
C ILE A 26 1.34 11.37 -1.94
N HIS A 27 1.53 12.34 -2.82
CA HIS A 27 1.17 13.75 -2.60
C HIS A 27 -0.30 14.06 -2.90
N ASP A 28 -1.17 13.04 -2.87
CA ASP A 28 -2.60 13.16 -3.13
C ASP A 28 -3.37 12.54 -1.96
N ASN A 29 -4.04 13.39 -1.19
CA ASN A 29 -4.83 13.01 -0.03
C ASN A 29 -6.21 12.41 -0.38
N SER A 30 -6.63 12.50 -1.64
CA SER A 30 -7.85 11.85 -2.14
C SER A 30 -7.59 10.41 -2.57
N MET A 31 -6.33 10.04 -2.73
CA MET A 31 -5.92 8.75 -3.24
C MET A 31 -6.15 7.64 -2.19
N THR A 32 -7.02 6.69 -2.53
CA THR A 32 -7.36 5.55 -1.65
C THR A 32 -6.67 4.25 -2.06
N SER A 33 -5.93 4.26 -3.18
CA SER A 33 -5.24 3.08 -3.70
C SER A 33 -3.95 3.46 -4.42
N HIS A 34 -2.91 2.63 -4.31
CA HIS A 34 -1.62 2.84 -4.97
C HIS A 34 -1.15 1.53 -5.62
N TYR A 35 -0.58 1.65 -6.83
CA TYR A 35 0.00 0.51 -7.54
C TYR A 35 1.53 0.58 -7.48
N LYS A 36 2.16 -0.52 -7.09
CA LYS A 36 3.62 -0.66 -7.04
C LYS A 36 4.09 -1.67 -8.09
N GLU A 37 4.95 -1.20 -8.98
CA GLU A 37 5.64 -2.02 -9.98
C GLU A 37 7.02 -2.49 -9.48
N GLY A 38 7.61 -3.43 -10.21
CA GLY A 38 8.98 -3.93 -9.95
C GLY A 38 9.11 -4.84 -8.72
N LEU A 39 8.00 -5.36 -8.19
CA LEU A 39 8.05 -6.33 -7.10
C LEU A 39 8.44 -7.72 -7.64
N GLN A 40 9.32 -8.40 -6.90
CA GLN A 40 9.72 -9.77 -7.23
C GLN A 40 8.54 -10.74 -7.05
N PHE A 41 8.30 -11.57 -8.07
CA PHE A 41 7.27 -12.61 -8.08
C PHE A 41 7.48 -13.64 -6.95
N GLY A 42 6.37 -14.12 -6.38
CA GLY A 42 6.37 -15.16 -5.35
C GLY A 42 6.86 -14.70 -3.98
N MET A 43 7.18 -13.41 -3.84
CA MET A 43 7.66 -12.85 -2.58
C MET A 43 6.53 -12.26 -1.76
N THR A 44 6.62 -12.46 -0.44
CA THR A 44 5.75 -11.81 0.53
C THR A 44 6.34 -10.48 0.95
N TYR A 45 5.51 -9.44 0.95
CA TYR A 45 5.86 -8.10 1.37
C TYR A 45 5.04 -7.71 2.60
N GLN A 46 5.70 -7.03 3.52
CA GLN A 46 5.06 -6.34 4.63
C GLN A 46 4.84 -4.88 4.22
N VAL A 47 3.61 -4.38 4.32
CA VAL A 47 3.21 -3.03 3.91
C VAL A 47 2.50 -2.31 5.06
N LYS A 48 2.86 -1.06 5.31
CA LYS A 48 2.23 -0.17 6.29
C LYS A 48 2.09 1.24 5.71
N VAL A 49 1.09 1.98 6.16
CA VAL A 49 0.78 3.32 5.63
C VAL A 49 0.69 4.34 6.78
N ALA A 50 1.18 5.55 6.57
CA ALA A 50 0.97 6.68 7.48
C ALA A 50 0.45 7.89 6.68
N ALA A 51 -0.45 8.67 7.26
CA ALA A 51 -0.80 9.99 6.72
C ALA A 51 0.31 10.99 7.06
N TYR A 52 0.59 11.95 6.19
CA TYR A 52 1.52 13.05 6.48
C TYR A 52 0.91 14.40 6.12
N ASN A 53 1.46 15.44 6.72
CA ASN A 53 1.29 16.82 6.30
C ASN A 53 2.58 17.61 6.54
N SER A 54 2.55 18.92 6.28
CA SER A 54 3.66 19.85 6.51
C SER A 54 4.22 19.84 7.93
N LEU A 55 3.44 19.43 8.94
CA LEU A 55 3.89 19.31 10.33
C LEU A 55 4.57 17.97 10.65
N GLY A 56 4.46 16.99 9.75
CA GLY A 56 5.12 15.70 9.87
C GLY A 56 4.22 14.51 9.55
N CYS A 57 4.63 13.35 10.04
CA CYS A 57 3.99 12.08 9.75
C CYS A 57 3.24 11.54 10.97
N GLY A 58 2.03 11.05 10.75
CA GLY A 58 1.27 10.30 11.76
C GLY A 58 1.86 8.92 12.02
N GLN A 59 1.23 8.18 12.93
CA GLN A 59 1.58 6.79 13.18
C GLN A 59 1.28 5.91 11.96
N PHE A 60 2.18 4.96 11.71
CA PHE A 60 1.92 3.93 10.71
C PHE A 60 0.81 2.98 11.18
N THR A 61 0.01 2.50 10.24
CA THR A 61 -0.90 1.37 10.48
C THR A 61 -0.14 0.14 10.92
N LEU A 62 -0.87 -0.81 11.53
CA LEU A 62 -0.35 -2.17 11.68
C LEU A 62 0.05 -2.72 10.30
N PRO A 63 1.21 -3.42 10.20
CA PRO A 63 1.66 -3.93 8.93
C PRO A 63 0.75 -5.05 8.42
N LYS A 64 0.45 -5.03 7.13
CA LYS A 64 -0.27 -6.09 6.42
C LYS A 64 0.68 -6.86 5.51
N LEU A 65 0.43 -8.16 5.36
CA LEU A 65 1.21 -9.03 4.48
C LEU A 65 0.51 -9.17 3.13
N PHE A 66 1.29 -9.05 2.06
CA PHE A 66 0.83 -9.23 0.68
C PHE A 66 1.77 -10.18 -0.04
N VAL A 67 1.23 -11.26 -0.59
CA VAL A 67 2.00 -12.13 -1.49
C VAL A 67 1.87 -11.58 -2.90
N PHE A 68 3.01 -11.22 -3.50
CA PHE A 68 3.03 -10.77 -4.89
C PHE A 68 3.06 -11.97 -5.82
N HIS A 69 1.87 -12.49 -6.11
CA HIS A 69 1.64 -13.34 -7.26
C HIS A 69 1.58 -12.41 -8.48
N GLY A 70 2.75 -12.03 -9.01
CA GLY A 70 2.80 -11.19 -10.21
C GLY A 70 1.82 -11.69 -11.26
N LYS A 71 1.16 -10.79 -11.98
CA LYS A 71 0.14 -11.21 -12.94
C LYS A 71 0.78 -12.10 -14.01
N ASP A 72 0.35 -13.35 -14.01
CA ASP A 72 -0.31 -13.99 -15.14
C ASP A 72 -0.98 -12.90 -16.04
N ALA A 73 -0.25 -12.43 -17.07
CA ALA A 73 -0.71 -11.41 -18.01
C ALA A 73 -1.99 -11.82 -18.78
N SER A 74 -2.37 -13.10 -18.67
CA SER A 74 -3.46 -13.79 -19.32
C SER A 74 -4.86 -13.44 -18.80
N LYS A 75 -5.01 -12.89 -17.58
CA LYS A 75 -6.32 -12.53 -16.99
C LYS A 75 -6.73 -11.06 -17.16
N ARG A 76 -6.20 -10.36 -18.18
CA ARG A 76 -6.80 -9.11 -18.67
C ARG A 76 -8.14 -9.34 -19.41
N ARG A 77 -8.60 -10.58 -19.61
CA ARG A 77 -9.92 -10.86 -20.19
C ARG A 77 -11.01 -10.94 -19.10
N LYS A 78 -11.84 -9.90 -19.09
CA LYS A 78 -13.22 -9.84 -18.56
C LYS A 78 -13.44 -10.25 -17.10
N LEU A 79 -13.43 -9.27 -16.20
CA LEU A 79 -14.52 -9.19 -15.21
C LEU A 79 -14.70 -7.75 -14.71
N ASN A 80 -15.61 -7.02 -15.35
CA ASN A 80 -16.26 -5.85 -14.77
C ASN A 80 -17.06 -6.31 -13.53
N ARG A 81 -16.47 -6.35 -12.33
CA ARG A 81 -17.23 -6.36 -11.08
C ARG A 81 -16.57 -5.44 -10.06
N LYS A 82 -17.21 -4.30 -9.83
CA LYS A 82 -16.90 -3.30 -8.80
C LYS A 82 -16.67 -3.99 -7.44
N LEU A 83 -15.45 -3.96 -6.92
CA LEU A 83 -15.22 -4.26 -5.50
C LEU A 83 -15.43 -2.95 -4.70
N LYS A 84 -16.58 -2.85 -4.04
CA LYS A 84 -16.82 -1.81 -3.02
C LYS A 84 -16.33 -2.34 -1.68
N PHE A 85 -15.38 -1.66 -1.06
CA PHE A 85 -15.10 -1.84 0.37
C PHE A 85 -15.94 -0.84 1.16
N LYS A 86 -16.75 -1.33 2.10
CA LYS A 86 -17.39 -0.53 3.15
C LYS A 86 -16.69 -0.86 4.47
N THR A 87 -16.17 0.16 5.15
CA THR A 87 -15.70 0.04 6.53
C THR A 87 -16.67 0.82 7.42
N LYS A 88 -17.25 0.15 8.42
CA LYS A 88 -18.11 0.73 9.45
C LYS A 88 -17.21 1.02 10.66
N ILE A 89 -17.17 2.27 11.09
CA ILE A 89 -16.57 2.66 12.37
C ILE A 89 -17.78 2.91 13.28
N SER A 90 -17.87 2.14 14.36
CA SER A 90 -18.78 2.40 15.48
C SER A 90 -17.97 2.94 16.65
#